data_AF-A0A903TMQ2-F1
#
_entry.id   AF-A0A903TMQ2-F1
#
_cell.length_a   1.000
_cell.length_b   1.000
_cell.length_c   1.000
_cell.angle_alpha   90.00
_cell.angle_beta   90.00
_cell.angle_gamma   90.00
#
_symmetry.space_group_name_H-M   'P 1'
#
loop_
_entity.id
_entity.type
_entity.pdbx_description
1 polymer ?
#
loop_
_entity_poly.entity_id
_entity_poly.type
_entity_poly.pdbx_seq_one_letter_code
_entity_poly.pdbx_strand_id
1 'polypeptide(L)'
;MDAFGDGKFDQPEVDPAAEFLAREQNALAGLEDEIVPASTGNGFADGDDVTQPKSDLAAEDGNDDFSGYTVPKQVTEEPERIRKWREEQKARLEEKDREEERKKEELREQARKELEDWYKHHEEAISKTKAANRNAEKQFVAETDEIEPGTEWERIAKLCDFNPKTNKSSKDISRMRSIILQLKQNPISTSKKV
;
A
#
# COMPACT_ATOMS: atom_id res chain seq x y z
N MET A 1 6.78 -28.52 25.48
CA MET A 1 5.33 -28.30 25.29
C MET A 1 5.13 -27.08 24.39
N ASP A 2 5.84 -27.11 23.26
CA ASP A 2 5.34 -27.08 21.88
C ASP A 2 3.89 -26.65 21.62
N ALA A 3 3.74 -25.76 20.64
CA ALA A 3 3.15 -26.08 19.33
C ALA A 3 2.16 -25.02 18.81
N PHE A 4 2.69 -23.97 18.18
CA PHE A 4 2.16 -23.31 16.98
C PHE A 4 3.40 -22.74 16.28
N GLY A 5 4.19 -23.56 15.58
CA GLY A 5 3.93 -23.95 14.19
C GLY A 5 4.41 -22.80 13.29
N ASP A 6 5.71 -22.66 13.04
CA ASP A 6 6.48 -23.39 12.01
C ASP A 6 5.77 -23.41 10.65
N GLY A 7 6.40 -22.77 9.67
CA GLY A 7 6.08 -22.91 8.25
C GLY A 7 5.48 -21.67 7.59
N LYS A 8 6.31 -21.01 6.77
CA LYS A 8 6.00 -19.98 5.75
C LYS A 8 6.30 -18.52 6.12
N PHE A 9 7.58 -18.19 6.26
CA PHE A 9 8.10 -16.86 5.92
C PHE A 9 9.31 -16.97 4.97
N ASP A 10 9.24 -17.95 4.06
CA ASP A 10 10.15 -18.12 2.93
C ASP A 10 9.34 -18.08 1.62
N GLN A 11 8.44 -17.10 1.51
CA GLN A 11 8.05 -16.62 0.19
C GLN A 11 8.83 -15.32 -0.02
N PRO A 12 9.58 -15.16 -1.12
CA PRO A 12 10.03 -13.82 -1.48
C PRO A 12 8.75 -12.97 -1.51
N GLU A 13 8.70 -11.90 -0.72
CA GLU A 13 7.73 -10.83 -0.93
C GLU A 13 8.00 -10.28 -2.32
N VAL A 14 7.41 -10.91 -3.33
CA VAL A 14 7.40 -10.39 -4.68
C VAL A 14 6.41 -9.25 -4.61
N ASP A 15 6.95 -8.05 -4.39
CA ASP A 15 6.24 -6.80 -4.57
C ASP A 15 5.37 -6.91 -5.83
N PRO A 16 4.05 -6.73 -5.76
CA PRO A 16 3.18 -6.76 -6.94
C PRO A 16 3.66 -5.83 -8.06
N ALA A 17 4.37 -4.75 -7.73
CA ALA A 17 5.02 -3.89 -8.71
C ALA A 17 6.26 -4.53 -9.37
N ALA A 18 6.97 -5.42 -8.67
CA ALA A 18 8.10 -6.17 -9.22
C ALA A 18 7.65 -7.21 -10.27
N GLU A 19 6.49 -7.86 -10.08
CA GLU A 19 5.94 -8.77 -11.10
C GLU A 19 5.51 -8.02 -12.37
N PHE A 20 4.97 -6.80 -12.21
CA PHE A 20 4.65 -5.91 -13.33
C PHE A 20 5.92 -5.43 -14.06
N LEU A 21 6.94 -4.98 -13.34
CA LEU A 21 8.21 -4.56 -13.92
C LEU A 21 8.94 -5.70 -14.64
N ALA A 22 8.93 -6.91 -14.08
CA ALA A 22 9.52 -8.09 -14.73
C ALA A 22 8.76 -8.48 -16.01
N ARG A 23 7.43 -8.36 -16.02
CA ARG A 23 6.59 -8.61 -17.19
C ARG A 23 6.84 -7.59 -18.30
N GLU A 24 6.95 -6.31 -17.97
CA GLU A 24 7.30 -5.24 -18.92
C GLU A 24 8.73 -5.38 -19.44
N GLN A 25 9.70 -5.73 -18.59
CA GLN A 25 11.08 -6.00 -19.01
C GLN A 25 11.19 -7.19 -19.97
N ASN A 26 10.43 -8.27 -19.73
CA ASN A 26 10.42 -9.42 -20.63
C ASN A 26 9.71 -9.09 -21.97
N ALA A 27 8.71 -8.20 -21.96
CA ALA A 27 8.09 -7.68 -23.16
C ALA A 27 9.03 -6.77 -23.98
N LEU A 28 9.94 -6.04 -23.31
CA LEU A 28 10.95 -5.19 -23.96
C LEU A 28 12.19 -5.98 -24.42
N ALA A 29 12.57 -7.06 -23.72
CA ALA A 29 13.74 -7.88 -24.05
C ALA A 29 13.62 -8.58 -25.42
N GLY A 30 12.40 -8.77 -25.94
CA GLY A 30 12.16 -9.28 -27.29
C GLY A 30 12.41 -8.28 -28.43
N LEU A 31 12.60 -6.98 -28.12
CA LEU A 31 12.91 -5.93 -29.10
C LEU A 31 14.41 -5.58 -29.19
N GLU A 32 15.25 -6.05 -28.25
CA GLU A 32 16.69 -5.75 -28.23
C GLU A 32 17.46 -6.54 -29.31
N ASP A 33 17.02 -7.74 -29.66
CA ASP A 33 17.69 -8.60 -30.67
C ASP A 33 17.44 -8.19 -32.14
N GLU A 34 16.56 -7.22 -32.41
CA GLU A 34 16.26 -6.75 -33.78
C GLU A 34 16.83 -5.34 -34.09
N ILE A 35 17.53 -4.72 -33.15
CA ILE A 35 18.24 -3.46 -33.37
C ILE A 35 19.74 -3.76 -33.48
N VAL A 36 20.20 -3.97 -34.71
CA VAL A 36 21.63 -4.00 -35.04
C VAL A 36 22.32 -2.71 -34.58
N PRO A 37 23.34 -2.76 -33.70
CA PRO A 37 24.08 -1.57 -33.31
C PRO A 37 25.08 -1.21 -34.40
N ALA A 38 24.83 -0.11 -35.10
CA ALA A 38 25.90 0.61 -35.80
C ALA A 38 26.85 1.21 -34.74
N SER A 39 27.95 0.50 -34.56
CA SER A 39 29.08 0.71 -33.66
C SER A 39 29.53 2.17 -33.42
N THR A 40 29.55 2.52 -32.13
CA THR A 40 30.68 3.10 -31.36
C THR A 40 31.24 4.49 -31.70
N GLY A 41 31.27 5.38 -30.69
CA GLY A 41 32.19 6.52 -30.70
C GLY A 41 32.06 7.55 -29.57
N ASN A 42 32.43 7.17 -28.36
CA ASN A 42 32.99 7.99 -27.27
C ASN A 42 32.21 9.21 -26.72
N GLY A 43 31.94 9.15 -25.41
CA GLY A 43 31.63 10.34 -24.62
C GLY A 43 32.81 11.27 -24.47
N PHE A 44 32.55 12.52 -24.09
CA PHE A 44 33.31 13.32 -23.13
C PHE A 44 32.55 14.63 -22.86
N ALA A 45 32.80 15.18 -21.68
CA ALA A 45 32.00 16.15 -20.96
C ALA A 45 31.95 17.57 -21.56
N ASP A 46 30.92 18.29 -21.12
CA ASP A 46 30.75 19.75 -20.95
C ASP A 46 31.96 20.68 -21.24
N GLY A 47 31.70 21.77 -21.97
CA GLY A 47 32.38 23.05 -21.80
C GLY A 47 33.22 23.57 -22.99
N ASP A 48 32.64 24.55 -23.69
CA ASP A 48 33.26 25.79 -24.22
C ASP A 48 34.69 25.76 -24.80
N ASP A 49 34.86 26.06 -26.10
CA ASP A 49 35.75 27.13 -26.59
C ASP A 49 35.70 27.28 -28.12
N VAL A 50 35.94 28.52 -28.53
CA VAL A 50 35.81 29.21 -29.80
C VAL A 50 36.76 28.69 -30.91
N THR A 51 36.39 28.87 -32.18
CA THR A 51 37.22 29.54 -33.22
C THR A 51 36.57 29.50 -34.61
N GLN A 52 36.19 30.69 -35.10
CA GLN A 52 35.96 30.99 -36.52
C GLN A 52 37.31 30.96 -37.28
N PRO A 53 37.38 30.74 -38.62
CA PRO A 53 36.98 31.79 -39.57
C PRO A 53 36.44 31.33 -40.96
N LYS A 54 36.10 32.37 -41.72
CA LYS A 54 35.46 32.48 -43.04
C LYS A 54 36.31 32.10 -44.27
N SER A 55 35.55 31.90 -45.36
CA SER A 55 35.71 32.37 -46.75
C SER A 55 36.50 31.59 -47.81
N ASP A 56 35.72 31.26 -48.85
CA ASP A 56 35.97 31.39 -50.31
C ASP A 56 36.47 30.20 -51.15
N LEU A 57 35.87 30.15 -52.36
CA LEU A 57 36.19 29.43 -53.61
C LEU A 57 35.58 28.02 -53.76
N ALA A 58 35.04 27.56 -54.89
CA ALA A 58 34.40 28.11 -56.09
C ALA A 58 33.79 26.90 -56.84
N ALA A 59 32.79 27.18 -57.70
CA ALA A 59 32.01 26.30 -58.58
C ALA A 59 32.69 25.08 -59.25
N GLU A 60 31.91 24.00 -59.44
CA GLU A 60 31.54 23.34 -60.73
C GLU A 60 30.53 22.21 -60.45
N ASP A 61 29.29 22.37 -60.93
CA ASP A 61 28.69 21.64 -62.08
C ASP A 61 28.45 20.14 -61.83
N GLY A 62 27.17 19.77 -61.82
CA GLY A 62 26.69 18.42 -61.51
C GLY A 62 25.17 18.36 -61.51
N ASN A 63 24.59 18.65 -62.67
CA ASN A 63 23.19 18.45 -63.03
C ASN A 63 22.73 17.01 -62.76
N ASP A 64 21.70 16.80 -61.94
CA ASP A 64 20.68 15.78 -62.22
C ASP A 64 19.33 16.11 -61.54
N ASP A 65 18.53 16.77 -62.36
CA ASP A 65 17.09 16.93 -62.28
C ASP A 65 16.37 15.57 -62.20
N PHE A 66 16.10 15.07 -60.98
CA PHE A 66 15.12 14.01 -60.75
C PHE A 66 13.79 14.60 -60.25
N SER A 67 13.30 15.63 -60.93
CA SER A 67 11.94 16.15 -60.79
C SER A 67 11.12 15.74 -62.02
N GLY A 68 10.51 14.54 -62.01
CA GLY A 68 9.81 14.11 -63.23
C GLY A 68 8.96 12.85 -63.24
N TYR A 69 8.69 12.19 -62.11
CA TYR A 69 7.75 11.05 -62.10
C TYR A 69 6.66 11.22 -61.05
N THR A 70 5.68 12.07 -61.33
CA THR A 70 4.36 11.95 -60.70
C THR A 70 3.66 10.75 -61.32
N VAL A 71 3.76 9.58 -60.68
CA VAL A 71 2.92 8.44 -61.03
C VAL A 71 1.46 8.87 -60.83
N PRO A 72 0.61 8.84 -61.88
CA PRO A 72 -0.80 9.16 -61.71
C PRO A 72 -1.38 8.18 -60.69
N LYS A 73 -1.95 8.72 -59.60
CA LYS A 73 -2.67 7.92 -58.58
C LYS A 73 -3.84 7.24 -59.27
N GLN A 74 -3.64 6.01 -59.71
CA GLN A 74 -4.71 5.17 -60.20
C GLN A 74 -5.68 4.99 -59.05
N VAL A 75 -6.86 5.61 -59.14
CA VAL A 75 -7.97 5.36 -58.24
C VAL A 75 -8.54 3.99 -58.62
N THR A 76 -7.78 2.93 -58.33
CA THR A 76 -8.32 1.58 -58.33
C THR A 76 -9.10 1.45 -57.03
N GLU A 77 -10.42 1.28 -57.13
CA GLU A 77 -11.26 0.91 -55.99
C GLU A 77 -10.57 -0.22 -55.23
N GLU A 78 -10.35 -0.04 -53.92
CA GLU A 78 -9.63 -1.03 -53.12
C GLU A 78 -10.27 -2.40 -53.32
N PRO A 79 -9.50 -3.45 -53.62
CA PRO A 79 -10.05 -4.79 -53.81
C PRO A 79 -10.95 -5.17 -52.64
N GLU A 80 -12.18 -5.62 -52.92
CA GLU A 80 -13.19 -6.00 -51.91
C GLU A 80 -12.64 -6.89 -50.78
N ARG A 81 -11.63 -7.72 -51.07
CA ARG A 81 -10.92 -8.54 -50.08
C ARG A 81 -10.11 -7.73 -49.07
N ILE A 82 -9.42 -6.67 -49.51
CA ILE A 82 -8.65 -5.76 -48.64
C ILE A 82 -9.60 -4.89 -47.81
N ARG A 83 -10.71 -4.45 -48.41
CA ARG A 83 -11.76 -3.72 -47.69
C ARG A 83 -12.32 -4.55 -46.52
N LYS A 84 -12.75 -5.78 -46.80
CA LYS A 84 -13.23 -6.72 -45.78
C LYS A 84 -12.17 -6.99 -44.71
N TRP A 85 -10.92 -7.21 -45.10
CA TRP A 85 -9.84 -7.43 -44.14
C TRP A 85 -9.59 -6.21 -43.23
N ARG A 86 -9.63 -4.98 -43.76
CA ARG A 86 -9.50 -3.77 -42.94
C ARG A 86 -10.67 -3.57 -42.00
N GLU A 87 -11.89 -3.84 -42.46
CA GLU A 87 -13.09 -3.80 -41.62
C GLU A 87 -13.02 -4.83 -40.48
N GLU A 88 -12.61 -6.07 -40.78
CA GLU A 88 -12.41 -7.13 -39.78
C GLU A 88 -11.30 -6.81 -38.78
N GLN A 89 -10.16 -6.28 -39.23
CA GLN A 89 -9.06 -5.86 -38.33
C GLN A 89 -9.48 -4.67 -37.46
N LYS A 90 -10.16 -3.69 -38.03
CA LYS A 90 -10.67 -2.53 -37.31
C LYS A 90 -11.67 -2.96 -36.24
N ALA A 91 -12.63 -3.84 -36.59
CA ALA A 91 -13.59 -4.37 -35.64
C ALA A 91 -12.91 -5.17 -34.52
N ARG A 92 -11.89 -5.98 -34.85
CA ARG A 92 -11.13 -6.73 -33.83
C ARG A 92 -10.35 -5.80 -32.89
N LEU A 93 -9.80 -4.70 -33.40
CA LEU A 93 -9.09 -3.72 -32.57
C LEU A 93 -10.08 -2.99 -31.65
N GLU A 94 -11.21 -2.55 -32.18
CA GLU A 94 -12.26 -1.91 -31.40
C GLU A 94 -12.84 -2.83 -30.31
N GLU A 95 -12.96 -4.13 -30.57
CA GLU A 95 -13.35 -5.12 -29.55
C GLU A 95 -12.32 -5.20 -28.41
N LYS A 96 -11.02 -5.20 -28.74
CA LYS A 96 -9.94 -5.21 -27.73
C LYS A 96 -9.92 -3.92 -26.92
N ASP A 97 -10.02 -2.78 -27.57
CA ASP A 97 -10.04 -1.47 -26.91
C ASP A 97 -11.23 -1.41 -25.92
N ARG A 98 -12.40 -1.94 -26.32
CA ARG A 98 -13.58 -2.04 -25.46
C ARG A 98 -13.36 -2.97 -24.26
N GLU A 99 -12.70 -4.12 -24.44
CA GLU A 99 -12.36 -5.02 -23.34
C GLU A 99 -11.37 -4.38 -22.36
N GLU A 100 -10.39 -3.64 -22.86
CA GLU A 100 -9.41 -2.91 -22.05
C GLU A 100 -10.08 -1.80 -21.24
N GLU A 101 -10.95 -1.01 -21.86
CA GLU A 101 -11.74 0.01 -21.17
C GLU A 101 -12.61 -0.61 -20.07
N ARG A 102 -13.29 -1.73 -20.36
CA ARG A 102 -14.11 -2.43 -19.37
C ARG A 102 -13.29 -2.90 -18.17
N LYS A 103 -12.14 -3.53 -18.40
CA LYS A 103 -11.24 -3.97 -17.30
C LYS A 103 -10.72 -2.78 -16.50
N LYS A 104 -10.43 -1.66 -17.15
CA LYS A 104 -9.97 -0.43 -16.51
C LYS A 104 -11.07 0.18 -15.62
N GLU A 105 -12.32 0.15 -16.08
CA GLU A 105 -13.48 0.58 -15.29
C GLU A 105 -13.75 -0.35 -14.11
N GLU A 106 -13.72 -1.67 -14.31
CA GLU A 106 -13.85 -2.67 -13.26
C GLU A 106 -12.78 -2.48 -12.17
N LEU A 107 -11.52 -2.24 -12.54
CA LEU A 107 -10.44 -1.96 -11.59
C LEU A 107 -10.66 -0.66 -10.82
N ARG A 108 -11.12 0.41 -11.48
CA ARG A 108 -11.44 1.67 -10.79
C ARG A 108 -12.61 1.50 -9.83
N GLU A 109 -13.64 0.76 -10.23
CA GLU A 109 -14.79 0.50 -9.37
C GLU A 109 -14.38 -0.35 -8.17
N GLN A 110 -13.55 -1.36 -8.37
CA GLN A 110 -13.01 -2.19 -7.29
C GLN A 110 -12.19 -1.35 -6.30
N ALA A 111 -11.27 -0.52 -6.79
CA ALA A 111 -10.46 0.35 -5.95
C ALA A 111 -11.33 1.34 -5.15
N ARG A 112 -12.39 1.89 -5.77
CA ARG A 112 -13.35 2.76 -5.08
C ARG A 112 -14.13 2.01 -4.01
N LYS A 113 -14.64 0.80 -4.31
CA LYS A 113 -15.36 -0.04 -3.33
C LYS A 113 -14.48 -0.40 -2.14
N GLU A 114 -13.24 -0.82 -2.41
CA GLU A 114 -12.29 -1.16 -1.35
C GLU A 114 -11.98 0.03 -0.44
N LEU A 115 -11.86 1.23 -1.03
CA LEU A 115 -11.67 2.45 -0.25
C LEU A 115 -12.90 2.77 0.63
N GLU A 116 -14.11 2.65 0.08
CA GLU A 116 -15.36 2.83 0.83
C GLU A 116 -15.50 1.81 1.96
N ASP A 117 -15.21 0.54 1.69
CA ASP A 117 -15.22 -0.53 2.69
C ASP A 117 -14.18 -0.30 3.79
N TRP A 118 -12.98 0.18 3.44
CA TRP A 118 -11.95 0.55 4.41
C TRP A 118 -12.44 1.66 5.35
N TYR A 119 -13.04 2.73 4.82
CA TYR A 119 -13.59 3.81 5.65
C TYR A 119 -14.70 3.32 6.56
N LYS A 120 -15.59 2.46 6.06
CA LYS A 120 -16.65 1.86 6.87
C LYS A 120 -16.07 1.02 8.01
N HIS A 121 -15.12 0.14 7.73
CA HIS A 121 -14.46 -0.66 8.77
C HIS A 121 -13.69 0.19 9.77
N HIS A 122 -13.04 1.26 9.30
CA HIS A 122 -12.34 2.21 10.18
C HIS A 122 -13.31 2.93 11.12
N GLU A 123 -14.43 3.42 10.59
CA GLU A 123 -15.48 4.06 11.38
C GLU A 123 -16.08 3.09 12.40
N GLU A 124 -16.39 1.86 11.99
CA GLU A 124 -16.88 0.79 12.87
C GLU A 124 -15.88 0.48 14.00
N ALA A 125 -14.59 0.37 13.67
CA ALA A 125 -13.53 0.13 14.65
C ALA A 125 -13.41 1.27 15.67
N ILE A 126 -13.46 2.53 15.21
CA ILE A 126 -13.46 3.71 16.08
C ILE A 126 -14.71 3.73 16.95
N SER A 127 -15.89 3.48 16.37
CA SER A 127 -17.16 3.46 17.07
C SER A 127 -17.18 2.39 18.16
N LYS A 128 -16.70 1.17 17.83
CA LYS A 128 -16.56 0.06 18.77
C LYS A 128 -15.59 0.40 19.90
N THR A 129 -14.45 1.00 19.60
CA THR A 129 -13.46 1.44 20.61
C THR A 129 -14.05 2.50 21.53
N LYS A 130 -14.72 3.52 20.97
CA LYS A 130 -15.41 4.55 21.76
C LYS A 130 -16.51 3.94 22.64
N ALA A 131 -17.30 3.01 22.12
CA ALA A 131 -18.34 2.34 22.88
C ALA A 131 -17.76 1.47 24.01
N ALA A 132 -16.70 0.71 23.73
CA ALA A 132 -15.99 -0.08 24.73
C ALA A 132 -15.42 0.80 25.85
N ASN A 133 -14.76 1.92 25.52
CA ASN A 133 -14.25 2.86 26.51
C ASN A 133 -15.36 3.49 27.35
N ARG A 134 -16.47 3.90 26.74
CA ARG A 134 -17.64 4.41 27.48
C ARG A 134 -18.25 3.35 28.40
N ASN A 135 -18.31 2.10 27.96
CA ASN A 135 -18.84 1.02 28.78
C ASN A 135 -17.89 0.67 29.93
N ALA A 136 -16.59 0.61 29.67
CA ALA A 136 -15.56 0.41 30.70
C ALA A 136 -15.61 1.52 31.76
N GLU A 137 -15.75 2.78 31.34
CA GLU A 137 -15.92 3.91 32.27
C GLU A 137 -17.19 3.77 33.10
N LYS A 138 -18.33 3.43 32.47
CA LYS A 138 -19.59 3.21 33.20
C LYS A 138 -19.46 2.09 34.23
N GLN A 139 -18.79 0.99 33.88
CA GLN A 139 -18.54 -0.12 34.79
C GLN A 139 -17.60 0.29 35.93
N PHE A 140 -16.53 1.02 35.61
CA PHE A 140 -15.59 1.54 36.60
C PHE A 140 -16.27 2.47 37.61
N VAL A 141 -17.12 3.39 37.13
CA VAL A 141 -17.90 4.30 37.99
C VAL A 141 -18.90 3.51 38.84
N ALA A 142 -19.64 2.57 38.25
CA ALA A 142 -20.60 1.74 38.99
C ALA A 142 -19.93 0.93 40.12
N GLU A 143 -18.78 0.28 39.83
CA GLU A 143 -18.02 -0.46 40.84
C GLU A 143 -17.41 0.46 41.94
N THR A 144 -17.22 1.75 41.65
CA THR A 144 -16.68 2.72 42.60
C THR A 144 -17.76 3.35 43.49
N ASP A 145 -18.92 3.65 42.92
CA ASP A 145 -20.05 4.31 43.58
C ASP A 145 -20.89 3.37 44.46
N GLU A 146 -20.84 2.06 44.21
CA GLU A 146 -21.50 1.04 45.02
C GLU A 146 -20.77 0.86 46.38
N ILE A 147 -20.93 1.85 47.25
CA ILE A 147 -20.36 1.88 48.59
C ILE A 147 -21.36 1.24 49.56
N GLU A 148 -21.35 -0.09 49.61
CA GLU A 148 -22.06 -0.83 50.65
C GLU A 148 -21.22 -0.86 51.96
N PRO A 149 -21.80 -0.48 53.12
CA PRO A 149 -21.13 -0.56 54.41
C PRO A 149 -20.65 -2.00 54.70
N GLY A 150 -19.35 -2.19 54.92
CA GLY A 150 -18.73 -3.50 55.17
C GLY A 150 -17.81 -4.02 54.05
N THR A 151 -17.81 -3.38 52.87
CA THR A 151 -16.96 -3.74 51.71
C THR A 151 -15.66 -2.93 51.63
N GLU A 152 -15.36 -2.09 52.62
CA GLU A 152 -14.27 -1.09 52.54
C GLU A 152 -12.89 -1.74 52.38
N TRP A 153 -12.61 -2.80 53.13
CA TRP A 153 -11.34 -3.52 53.03
C TRP A 153 -11.20 -4.29 51.72
N GLU A 154 -12.31 -4.76 51.15
CA GLU A 154 -12.32 -5.39 49.84
C GLU A 154 -11.98 -4.38 48.74
N ARG A 155 -12.53 -3.17 48.81
CA ARG A 155 -12.20 -2.07 47.88
C ARG A 155 -10.75 -1.61 48.02
N ILE A 156 -10.26 -1.42 49.24
CA ILE A 156 -8.85 -1.05 49.48
C ILE A 156 -7.91 -2.12 48.92
N ALA A 157 -8.24 -3.40 49.13
CA ALA A 157 -7.45 -4.50 48.59
C ALA A 157 -7.48 -4.56 47.06
N LYS A 158 -8.61 -4.30 46.39
CA LYS A 158 -8.68 -4.24 44.92
C LYS A 158 -7.72 -3.20 44.32
N LEU A 159 -7.50 -2.09 45.02
CA LEU A 159 -6.58 -1.03 44.59
C LEU A 159 -5.11 -1.30 44.96
N CYS A 160 -4.85 -2.27 45.85
CA CYS A 160 -3.51 -2.63 46.26
C CYS A 160 -2.91 -3.69 45.33
N ASP A 161 -1.73 -3.40 44.79
CA ASP A 161 -0.96 -4.40 44.05
C ASP A 161 -0.27 -5.38 45.00
N PHE A 162 -0.70 -6.63 44.99
CA PHE A 162 -0.15 -7.71 45.81
C PHE A 162 0.93 -8.52 45.10
N ASN A 163 1.28 -8.19 43.84
CA ASN A 163 2.34 -8.88 43.15
C ASN A 163 3.70 -8.52 43.82
N PRO A 164 4.47 -9.53 44.28
CA PRO A 164 5.78 -9.27 44.89
C PRO A 164 6.81 -8.73 43.88
N LYS A 165 6.61 -8.94 42.58
CA LYS A 165 7.55 -8.53 41.52
C LYS A 165 7.36 -7.09 41.03
N THR A 166 6.21 -6.48 41.32
CA THR A 166 5.87 -5.13 40.86
C THR A 166 6.16 -4.05 41.91
N ASN A 167 6.85 -4.41 43.00
CA ASN A 167 7.17 -3.46 44.05
C ASN A 167 8.19 -2.42 43.55
N LYS A 168 7.68 -1.28 43.08
CA LYS A 168 8.47 -0.12 42.62
C LYS A 168 8.92 0.79 43.77
N SER A 169 8.49 0.50 45.01
CA SER A 169 8.82 1.31 46.19
C SER A 169 10.14 0.87 46.80
N SER A 170 10.98 1.85 47.18
CA SER A 170 12.22 1.62 47.94
C SER A 170 11.97 1.17 49.39
N LYS A 171 10.76 1.42 49.91
CA LYS A 171 10.34 0.98 51.24
C LYS A 171 9.69 -0.40 51.16
N ASP A 172 9.93 -1.22 52.18
CA ASP A 172 9.24 -2.50 52.33
C ASP A 172 7.80 -2.26 52.80
N ILE A 173 6.85 -2.63 51.94
CA ILE A 173 5.41 -2.49 52.17
C ILE A 173 4.78 -3.86 52.50
N SER A 174 5.58 -4.93 52.63
CA SER A 174 5.09 -6.31 52.83
C SER A 174 4.19 -6.45 54.05
N ARG A 175 4.55 -5.80 55.17
CA ARG A 175 3.72 -5.79 56.39
C ARG A 175 2.38 -5.10 56.16
N MET A 176 2.36 -3.96 55.46
CA MET A 176 1.12 -3.23 55.16
C MET A 176 0.23 -4.05 54.23
N ARG A 177 0.79 -4.65 53.18
CA ARG A 177 0.07 -5.55 52.26
C ARG A 177 -0.55 -6.73 53.02
N SER A 178 0.22 -7.35 53.92
CA SER A 178 -0.28 -8.45 54.76
C SER A 178 -1.46 -8.03 55.65
N ILE A 179 -1.37 -6.85 56.29
CA ILE A 179 -2.46 -6.32 57.12
C ILE A 179 -3.72 -6.05 56.29
N ILE A 180 -3.59 -5.46 55.09
CA ILE A 180 -4.73 -5.19 54.20
C ILE A 180 -5.41 -6.49 53.76
N LEU A 181 -4.62 -7.53 53.42
CA LEU A 181 -5.14 -8.87 53.10
C LEU A 181 -5.90 -9.50 54.28
N GLN A 182 -5.34 -9.39 55.50
CA GLN A 182 -5.99 -9.91 56.70
C GLN A 182 -7.32 -9.22 56.97
N LEU A 183 -7.39 -7.90 56.79
CA LEU A 183 -8.61 -7.12 57.00
C LEU A 183 -9.67 -7.37 55.91
N LYS A 184 -9.25 -7.72 54.69
CA LYS A 184 -10.16 -8.23 53.64
C LYS A 184 -10.75 -9.59 54.03
N GLN A 185 -9.94 -10.52 54.54
CA GLN A 185 -10.39 -11.88 54.87
C GLN A 185 -11.20 -11.93 56.18
N ASN A 186 -10.86 -11.07 57.14
CA ASN A 186 -11.47 -11.00 58.46
C ASN A 186 -11.88 -9.55 58.75
N PRO A 187 -13.06 -9.11 58.28
CA PRO A 187 -13.53 -7.76 58.51
C PRO A 187 -13.76 -7.51 60.00
N ILE A 188 -13.31 -6.35 60.49
CA ILE A 188 -13.52 -5.93 61.87
C ILE A 188 -15.00 -5.59 62.10
N SER A 189 -15.64 -6.27 63.04
CA SER A 189 -17.02 -5.95 63.43
C SER A 189 -17.06 -4.56 64.10
N THR A 190 -17.74 -3.61 63.47
CA THR A 190 -17.93 -2.26 64.00
C THR A 190 -18.98 -2.30 65.12
N SER A 191 -18.57 -2.75 66.31
CA SER A 191 -19.39 -2.60 67.51
C SER A 191 -19.56 -1.11 67.81
N LYS A 192 -20.75 -0.57 67.50
CA LYS A 192 -21.16 0.76 67.97
C LYS A 192 -21.12 0.72 69.50
N LYS A 193 -20.10 1.32 70.10
CA LYS A 193 -20.14 1.66 71.52
C LYS A 193 -21.30 2.65 71.70
N VAL A 194 -22.38 2.16 72.28
CA VAL A 194 -23.50 2.94 72.84
C VAL A 194 -22.97 3.80 73.98
#